data_AF-A0A7X7S3D3-F1
#
_entry.id   AF-A0A7X7S3D3-F1
#
_cell.length_a   1.000
_cell.length_b   1.000
_cell.length_c   1.000
_cell.angle_alpha   90.00
_cell.angle_beta   90.00
_cell.angle_gamma   90.00
#
_symmetry.space_group_name_H-M   'P 1'
#
loop_
_entity.id
_entity.type
_entity.pdbx_description
1 polymer ?
#
loop_
_entity_poly.entity_id
_entity_poly.type
_entity_poly.pdbx_seq_one_letter_code
_entity_poly.pdbx_strand_id
1 'polypeptide(L)'
;MTWQVVDRAELLRASGDDPYVRTTCGAVTVGVVGKHGWAALHRWRPTGFWGGLAVVRAGAQEDAESTALAALLNAAPHIPVEWFSTAAGQDLRLPAGFAFAGSGRWDFLSTATAPPPVRPPHGLTVVTLDDTVDAERLQEFGTTHNDDFEGFPGHGFSLLWRAVVDAEGDLLAVGSLHELDTGMPHLSGLVVHRDHRGRGLGRLLTIDLTRAALEGYGTATLGVFHDNHPAIGLYHSLGYVTHHRFHTRDFVRA
;
A
#
# COMPACT_ATOMS: atom_id res chain seq x y z
N MET A 1 26.17 -0.16 -13.40
CA MET A 1 25.57 1.17 -13.14
C MET A 1 26.04 1.71 -11.79
N THR A 2 26.29 3.03 -11.65
CA THR A 2 26.67 3.64 -10.36
C THR A 2 25.43 4.27 -9.70
N TRP A 3 25.23 3.98 -8.43
CA TRP A 3 24.16 4.51 -7.59
C TRP A 3 24.77 5.39 -6.50
N GLN A 4 24.33 6.64 -6.42
CA GLN A 4 24.76 7.60 -5.40
C GLN A 4 23.75 7.59 -4.25
N VAL A 5 24.22 7.45 -3.01
CA VAL A 5 23.38 7.62 -1.81
C VAL A 5 22.95 9.06 -1.69
N VAL A 6 21.67 9.29 -1.41
CA VAL A 6 21.08 10.61 -1.31
C VAL A 6 20.15 10.71 -0.11
N ASP A 7 19.92 11.94 0.36
CA ASP A 7 18.88 12.19 1.37
C ASP A 7 17.47 12.17 0.75
N ARG A 8 16.46 12.28 1.61
CA ARG A 8 15.05 12.29 1.19
C ARG A 8 14.72 13.46 0.25
N ALA A 9 15.28 14.64 0.48
CA ALA A 9 14.97 15.82 -0.32
C ALA A 9 15.48 15.63 -1.76
N GLU A 10 16.69 15.11 -1.90
CA GLU A 10 17.25 14.75 -3.20
C GLU A 10 16.49 13.61 -3.87
N LEU A 11 16.09 12.57 -3.13
CA LEU A 11 15.27 11.48 -3.64
C LEU A 11 13.94 12.00 -4.21
N LEU A 12 13.26 12.91 -3.52
CA LEU A 12 12.04 13.56 -4.01
C LEU A 12 12.28 14.36 -5.29
N ARG A 13 13.38 15.11 -5.37
CA ARG A 13 13.72 15.86 -6.60
C ARG A 13 14.03 14.92 -7.76
N ALA A 14 14.84 13.88 -7.53
CA ALA A 14 15.25 12.93 -8.55
C ALA A 14 14.08 12.06 -9.05
N SER A 15 13.11 11.78 -8.19
CA SER A 15 11.89 11.05 -8.54
C SER A 15 10.83 11.92 -9.22
N GLY A 16 11.00 13.25 -9.21
CA GLY A 16 10.04 14.19 -9.81
C GLY A 16 8.79 14.39 -8.95
N ASP A 17 8.95 14.43 -7.62
CA ASP A 17 7.87 14.46 -6.64
C ASP A 17 6.91 13.26 -6.78
N ASP A 18 7.48 12.08 -6.96
CA ASP A 18 6.73 10.85 -7.13
C ASP A 18 5.78 10.61 -5.94
N PRO A 19 4.48 10.35 -6.17
CA PRO A 19 3.52 10.14 -5.09
C PRO A 19 3.91 9.06 -4.10
N TYR A 20 4.53 7.97 -4.55
CA TYR A 20 5.01 6.92 -3.66
C TYR A 20 6.09 7.47 -2.72
N VAL A 21 7.12 8.13 -3.26
CA VAL A 21 8.18 8.72 -2.43
C VAL A 21 7.62 9.77 -1.47
N ARG A 22 6.68 10.60 -1.92
CA ARG A 22 6.06 11.63 -1.08
C ARG A 22 5.30 11.03 0.10
N THR A 23 4.55 9.94 -0.13
CA THR A 23 3.63 9.39 0.88
C THR A 23 4.18 8.25 1.69
N THR A 24 5.14 7.46 1.19
CA THR A 24 5.64 6.27 1.89
C THR A 24 7.08 6.43 2.37
N CYS A 25 7.91 7.25 1.72
CA CYS A 25 9.29 7.44 2.13
C CYS A 25 9.41 8.54 3.20
N GLY A 26 9.57 8.13 4.46
CA GLY A 26 9.71 8.99 5.64
C GLY A 26 11.14 9.40 5.99
N ALA A 27 11.32 9.87 7.22
CA ALA A 27 12.60 10.40 7.72
C ALA A 27 13.72 9.35 7.80
N VAL A 28 13.36 8.07 7.95
CA VAL A 28 14.31 6.95 8.04
C VAL A 28 14.63 6.32 6.68
N THR A 29 14.16 6.92 5.59
CA THR A 29 14.39 6.42 4.22
C THR A 29 15.87 6.50 3.85
N VAL A 30 16.37 5.45 3.22
CA VAL A 30 17.68 5.44 2.57
C VAL A 30 17.44 5.44 1.07
N GLY A 31 17.85 6.52 0.39
CA GLY A 31 17.67 6.70 -1.04
C GLY A 31 18.97 6.51 -1.81
N VAL A 32 18.86 5.98 -3.03
CA VAL A 32 19.93 6.06 -4.03
C VAL A 32 19.40 6.58 -5.36
N VAL A 33 20.23 7.34 -6.07
CA VAL A 33 19.92 7.87 -7.40
C VAL A 33 21.01 7.44 -8.37
N GLY A 34 20.59 6.98 -9.54
CA GLY A 34 21.47 6.60 -10.64
C GLY A 34 21.08 7.34 -11.91
N LYS A 35 21.92 7.23 -12.94
CA LYS A 35 21.70 7.89 -14.25
C LYS A 35 20.29 7.65 -14.84
N HIS A 36 19.72 6.48 -14.60
CA HIS A 36 18.48 6.03 -15.22
C HIS A 36 17.31 5.84 -14.25
N GLY A 37 17.45 6.19 -12.97
CA GLY A 37 16.39 5.91 -12.01
C GLY A 37 16.75 6.24 -10.58
N TRP A 38 15.87 5.85 -9.67
CA TRP A 38 16.02 6.02 -8.23
C TRP A 38 15.56 4.74 -7.53
N ALA A 39 16.03 4.54 -6.31
CA ALA A 39 15.58 3.44 -5.46
C ALA A 39 15.61 3.89 -4.00
N ALA A 40 14.81 3.23 -3.16
CA ALA A 40 14.70 3.57 -1.75
C ALA A 40 14.45 2.33 -0.89
N LEU A 41 15.03 2.32 0.30
CA LEU A 41 14.57 1.52 1.43
C LEU A 41 13.79 2.42 2.39
N HIS A 42 12.65 1.96 2.85
CA HIS A 42 11.78 2.68 3.78
C HIS A 42 11.02 1.69 4.66
N ARG A 43 10.51 2.20 5.77
CA ARG A 43 9.68 1.44 6.70
C ARG A 43 8.23 1.60 6.26
N TRP A 44 7.49 0.51 6.07
CA TRP A 44 6.10 0.61 5.61
C TRP A 44 5.16 1.08 6.71
N ARG A 45 5.31 0.52 7.93
CA ARG A 45 4.45 0.80 9.09
C ARG A 45 5.24 1.54 10.17
N PRO A 46 4.57 2.26 11.09
CA PRO A 46 5.25 2.89 12.23
C PRO A 46 6.13 1.92 13.03
N THR A 47 5.76 0.64 13.08
CA THR A 47 6.49 -0.42 13.78
C THR A 47 6.96 -1.53 12.82
N GLY A 48 7.86 -1.18 11.89
CA GLY A 48 8.63 -2.16 11.11
C GLY A 48 8.06 -2.42 9.71
N PHE A 49 8.22 -3.67 9.25
CA PHE A 49 7.91 -4.08 7.88
C PHE A 49 8.73 -3.29 6.85
N TRP A 50 10.04 -3.52 6.88
CA TRP A 50 10.99 -2.78 6.05
C TRP A 50 11.04 -3.34 4.65
N GLY A 51 11.00 -2.45 3.67
CA GLY A 51 11.20 -2.84 2.29
C GLY A 51 11.64 -1.70 1.43
N GLY A 52 11.49 -1.89 0.12
CA GLY A 52 11.98 -0.90 -0.81
C GLY A 52 11.48 -1.11 -2.22
N LEU A 53 11.94 -0.20 -3.06
CA LEU A 53 11.66 -0.23 -4.48
C LEU A 53 12.81 0.36 -5.28
N ALA A 54 12.88 -0.04 -6.54
CA ALA A 54 13.61 0.68 -7.57
C ALA A 54 12.65 1.05 -8.70
N VAL A 55 12.80 2.27 -9.22
CA VAL A 55 12.10 2.73 -10.42
C VAL A 55 13.15 3.19 -11.41
N VAL A 56 13.25 2.45 -12.52
CA VAL A 56 14.20 2.70 -13.59
C VAL A 56 13.48 3.03 -14.89
N ARG A 57 14.05 3.95 -15.66
CA ARG A 57 13.50 4.37 -16.96
C ARG A 57 13.69 3.26 -17.99
N ALA A 58 12.81 3.24 -19.00
CA ALA A 58 12.98 2.39 -20.16
C ALA A 58 14.36 2.59 -20.81
N GLY A 59 15.03 1.49 -21.16
CA GLY A 59 16.39 1.49 -21.71
C GLY A 59 17.52 1.50 -20.66
N ALA A 60 17.20 1.38 -19.37
CA ALA A 60 18.19 1.01 -18.35
C ALA A 60 18.75 -0.41 -18.59
N GLN A 61 19.88 -0.72 -17.97
CA GLN A 61 20.42 -2.09 -17.98
C GLN A 61 19.41 -3.04 -17.30
N GLU A 62 19.31 -4.28 -17.80
CA GLU A 62 18.35 -5.28 -17.30
C GLU A 62 18.51 -5.57 -15.80
N ASP A 63 19.73 -5.47 -15.26
CA ASP A 63 20.02 -5.69 -13.85
C ASP A 63 19.96 -4.42 -12.99
N ALA A 64 19.52 -3.28 -13.53
CA ALA A 64 19.61 -1.99 -12.86
C ALA A 64 18.93 -2.00 -11.47
N GLU A 65 17.74 -2.55 -11.35
CA GLU A 65 17.01 -2.64 -10.07
C GLU A 65 17.69 -3.59 -9.07
N SER A 66 18.31 -4.67 -9.57
CA SER A 66 19.11 -5.58 -8.73
C SER A 66 20.37 -4.88 -8.19
N THR A 67 21.05 -4.09 -9.04
CA THR A 67 22.20 -3.29 -8.60
C THR A 67 21.80 -2.15 -7.66
N ALA A 68 20.58 -1.62 -7.79
CA ALA A 68 20.03 -0.62 -6.88
C ALA A 68 19.79 -1.20 -5.49
N LEU A 69 19.18 -2.39 -5.41
CA LEU A 69 19.02 -3.13 -4.16
C LEU A 69 20.38 -3.39 -3.49
N ALA A 70 21.37 -3.86 -4.24
CA ALA A 70 22.72 -4.08 -3.71
C ALA A 70 23.35 -2.78 -3.16
N ALA A 71 23.19 -1.65 -3.86
CA ALA A 71 23.67 -0.35 -3.39
C ALA A 71 22.99 0.09 -2.09
N LEU A 72 21.67 -0.10 -1.98
CA LEU A 72 20.90 0.21 -0.78
C LEU A 72 21.32 -0.64 0.42
N LEU A 73 21.48 -1.95 0.24
CA LEU A 73 21.92 -2.85 1.32
C LEU A 73 23.36 -2.54 1.78
N ASN A 74 24.23 -2.11 0.86
CA ASN A 74 25.58 -1.65 1.21
C ASN A 74 25.56 -0.33 1.99
N ALA A 75 24.65 0.59 1.63
CA ALA A 75 24.49 1.87 2.31
C ALA A 75 23.86 1.72 3.71
N ALA A 76 23.02 0.71 3.90
CA ALA A 76 22.29 0.50 5.16
C ALA A 76 22.23 -0.99 5.57
N PRO A 77 23.38 -1.62 5.89
CA PRO A 77 23.47 -3.06 6.13
C PRO A 77 22.74 -3.54 7.40
N HIS A 78 22.37 -2.61 8.27
CA HIS A 78 21.67 -2.86 9.53
C HIS A 78 20.14 -2.89 9.38
N ILE A 79 19.60 -2.44 8.24
CA ILE A 79 18.16 -2.46 8.00
C ILE A 79 17.72 -3.90 7.71
N PRO A 80 16.72 -4.44 8.44
CA PRO A 80 16.20 -5.78 8.20
C PRO A 80 15.21 -5.73 7.02
N VAL A 81 15.72 -5.59 5.79
CA VAL A 81 14.86 -5.55 4.59
C VAL A 81 14.16 -6.89 4.40
N GLU A 82 12.84 -6.86 4.31
CA GLU A 82 11.95 -8.03 4.19
C GLU A 82 11.43 -8.21 2.76
N TRP A 83 11.29 -7.11 2.01
CA TRP A 83 10.78 -7.14 0.65
C TRP A 83 11.39 -6.04 -0.24
N PHE A 84 11.39 -6.26 -1.55
CA PHE A 84 11.79 -5.26 -2.53
C PHE A 84 10.94 -5.34 -3.79
N SER A 85 10.55 -4.18 -4.31
CA SER A 85 9.68 -4.03 -5.45
C SER A 85 10.44 -3.54 -6.69
N THR A 86 10.25 -4.23 -7.80
CA THR A 86 10.70 -3.80 -9.13
C THR A 86 9.51 -3.39 -9.99
N ALA A 87 9.76 -2.75 -11.13
CA ALA A 87 8.73 -2.55 -12.14
C ALA A 87 8.14 -3.90 -12.59
N ALA A 88 6.84 -3.92 -12.87
CA ALA A 88 6.15 -5.12 -13.32
C ALA A 88 6.86 -5.76 -14.54
N GLY A 89 7.22 -7.03 -14.41
CA GLY A 89 7.88 -7.81 -15.46
C GLY A 89 9.41 -7.78 -15.45
N GLN A 90 10.04 -7.04 -14.53
CA GLN A 90 11.47 -7.11 -14.32
C GLN A 90 11.84 -8.22 -13.33
N ASP A 91 12.93 -8.93 -13.61
CA ASP A 91 13.50 -9.91 -12.70
C ASP A 91 14.34 -9.22 -11.62
N LEU A 92 14.38 -9.83 -10.44
CA LEU A 92 15.22 -9.40 -9.34
C LEU A 92 16.27 -10.47 -9.06
N ARG A 93 17.54 -10.08 -9.02
CA ARG A 93 18.64 -10.92 -8.53
C ARG A 93 18.99 -10.48 -7.12
N LEU A 94 18.79 -11.38 -6.15
CA LEU A 94 19.14 -11.10 -4.77
C LEU A 94 20.66 -11.13 -4.58
N PRO A 95 21.21 -10.25 -3.74
CA PRO A 95 22.59 -10.36 -3.28
C PRO A 95 22.84 -11.66 -2.52
N ALA A 96 24.11 -12.08 -2.44
CA ALA A 96 24.49 -13.27 -1.68
C ALA A 96 24.05 -13.15 -0.20
N GLY A 97 23.60 -14.26 0.37
CA GLY A 97 23.07 -14.30 1.74
C GLY A 97 21.59 -13.97 1.87
N PHE A 98 20.86 -13.86 0.77
CA PHE A 98 19.40 -13.73 0.77
C PHE A 98 18.75 -14.84 -0.07
N ALA A 99 17.56 -15.26 0.34
CA ALA A 99 16.73 -16.23 -0.37
C ALA A 99 15.30 -15.71 -0.52
N PHE A 100 14.67 -15.96 -1.67
CA PHE A 100 13.26 -15.63 -1.88
C PHE A 100 12.36 -16.44 -0.94
N ALA A 101 11.37 -15.76 -0.37
CA ALA A 101 10.34 -16.33 0.49
C ALA A 101 8.93 -16.17 -0.09
N GLY A 102 8.71 -15.14 -0.91
CA GLY A 102 7.39 -14.78 -1.42
C GLY A 102 7.46 -13.84 -2.62
N SER A 103 6.30 -13.63 -3.24
CA SER A 103 6.19 -12.90 -4.50
C SER A 103 4.76 -12.43 -4.73
N GLY A 104 4.57 -11.15 -5.02
CA GLY A 104 3.27 -10.57 -5.32
C GLY A 104 3.33 -9.48 -6.38
N ARG A 105 2.24 -9.28 -7.14
CA ARG A 105 2.09 -8.15 -8.08
C ARG A 105 0.95 -7.26 -7.62
N TRP A 106 1.24 -5.96 -7.55
CA TRP A 106 0.27 -4.99 -7.06
C TRP A 106 0.51 -3.62 -7.70
N ASP A 107 -0.55 -2.82 -7.73
CA ASP A 107 -0.55 -1.48 -8.27
C ASP A 107 -0.68 -0.49 -7.09
N PHE A 108 0.19 0.53 -7.06
CA PHE A 108 0.09 1.64 -6.12
C PHE A 108 -0.71 2.79 -6.75
N LEU A 109 -1.80 3.17 -6.09
CA LEU A 109 -2.72 4.21 -6.56
C LEU A 109 -2.80 5.34 -5.54
N SER A 110 -3.02 6.56 -6.02
CA SER A 110 -3.38 7.69 -5.16
C SER A 110 -4.43 8.60 -5.78
N THR A 111 -5.09 9.40 -4.94
CA THR A 111 -5.93 10.52 -5.38
C THR A 111 -5.83 11.68 -4.40
N ALA A 112 -5.93 12.89 -4.95
CA ALA A 112 -6.16 14.13 -4.21
C ALA A 112 -7.58 14.71 -4.50
N THR A 113 -8.42 13.96 -5.23
CA THR A 113 -9.76 14.39 -5.62
C THR A 113 -10.81 13.70 -4.76
N ALA A 114 -11.63 14.48 -4.06
CA ALA A 114 -12.70 13.92 -3.25
C ALA A 114 -13.83 13.40 -4.15
N PRO A 115 -14.19 12.10 -4.06
CA PRO A 115 -15.37 11.60 -4.75
C PRO A 115 -16.65 12.20 -4.14
N PRO A 116 -17.74 12.33 -4.93
CA PRO A 116 -19.02 12.80 -4.42
C PRO A 116 -19.53 11.85 -3.32
N PRO A 117 -20.11 12.40 -2.23
CA PRO A 117 -20.61 11.58 -1.14
C PRO A 117 -21.76 10.70 -1.62
N VAL A 118 -21.86 9.50 -1.06
CA VAL A 118 -22.92 8.53 -1.35
C VAL A 118 -23.62 8.16 -0.06
N ARG A 119 -24.96 8.09 -0.10
CA ARG A 119 -25.74 7.63 1.04
C ARG A 119 -25.73 6.10 1.08
N PRO A 120 -25.67 5.50 2.29
CA PRO A 120 -25.88 4.07 2.43
C PRO A 120 -27.24 3.64 1.84
N PRO A 121 -27.35 2.43 1.27
CA PRO A 121 -28.63 1.85 0.88
C PRO A 121 -29.62 1.80 2.07
N HIS A 122 -30.92 1.79 1.76
CA HIS A 122 -31.95 1.73 2.80
C HIS A 122 -31.76 0.52 3.74
N GLY A 123 -31.87 0.76 5.04
CA GLY A 123 -31.68 -0.26 6.08
C GLY A 123 -30.22 -0.55 6.43
N LEU A 124 -29.26 0.10 5.76
CA LEU A 124 -27.83 -0.03 6.06
C LEU A 124 -27.28 1.26 6.65
N THR A 125 -26.30 1.13 7.54
CA THR A 125 -25.62 2.26 8.18
C THR A 125 -24.11 2.10 8.07
N VAL A 126 -23.39 3.20 7.89
CA VAL A 126 -21.92 3.22 8.02
C VAL A 126 -21.58 3.60 9.46
N VAL A 127 -20.80 2.75 10.13
CA VAL A 127 -20.37 2.94 11.52
C VAL A 127 -18.85 2.97 11.62
N THR A 128 -18.33 3.62 12.66
CA THR A 128 -16.93 3.48 13.07
C THR A 128 -16.81 2.28 13.99
N LEU A 129 -15.76 1.49 13.80
CA LEU A 129 -15.36 0.41 14.71
C LEU A 129 -14.02 0.77 15.35
N ASP A 130 -13.76 0.21 16.53
CA ASP A 130 -12.50 0.38 17.26
C ASP A 130 -11.51 -0.74 16.89
N ASP A 131 -10.25 -0.38 16.62
CA ASP A 131 -9.24 -1.34 16.16
C ASP A 131 -9.01 -2.46 17.18
N THR A 132 -9.11 -2.18 18.48
CA THR A 132 -8.83 -3.15 19.56
C THR A 132 -10.09 -3.82 20.07
N VAL A 133 -11.17 -3.06 20.32
CA VAL A 133 -12.41 -3.60 20.88
C VAL A 133 -13.13 -4.50 19.86
N ASP A 134 -13.13 -4.13 18.57
CA ASP A 134 -13.78 -4.92 17.52
C ASP A 134 -12.81 -5.90 16.82
N ALA A 135 -11.60 -6.10 17.35
CA ALA A 135 -10.52 -6.79 16.64
C ALA A 135 -10.90 -8.21 16.20
N GLU A 136 -11.45 -9.01 17.11
CA GLU A 136 -11.86 -10.40 16.85
C GLU A 136 -12.95 -10.45 15.79
N ARG A 137 -13.95 -9.57 15.90
CA ARG A 137 -15.08 -9.47 14.97
C ARG A 137 -14.64 -9.06 13.56
N LEU A 138 -13.73 -8.09 13.46
CA LEU A 138 -13.13 -7.65 12.20
C LEU A 138 -12.29 -8.76 11.55
N GLN A 139 -11.51 -9.47 12.37
CA GLN A 139 -10.67 -10.57 11.91
C GLN A 139 -11.51 -11.73 11.38
N GLU A 140 -12.54 -12.14 12.12
CA GLU A 140 -13.48 -13.20 11.73
C GLU A 140 -14.20 -12.85 10.43
N PHE A 141 -14.78 -11.64 10.33
CA PHE A 141 -15.46 -11.19 9.12
C PHE A 141 -14.52 -11.15 7.90
N GLY A 142 -13.32 -10.58 8.10
CA GLY A 142 -12.34 -10.41 7.05
C GLY A 142 -11.90 -11.76 6.45
N THR A 143 -11.48 -12.71 7.28
CA THR A 143 -11.01 -14.03 6.81
C THR A 143 -12.14 -14.91 6.27
N THR A 144 -13.35 -14.79 6.82
CA THR A 144 -14.52 -15.51 6.31
C THR A 144 -14.85 -15.09 4.86
N HIS A 145 -14.66 -13.81 4.53
CA HIS A 145 -15.06 -13.27 3.24
C HIS A 145 -13.91 -13.01 2.27
N ASN A 146 -12.67 -13.01 2.70
CA ASN A 146 -11.47 -12.87 1.87
C ASN A 146 -10.32 -13.71 2.43
N ASP A 147 -9.86 -14.69 1.68
CA ASP A 147 -8.78 -15.60 2.12
C ASP A 147 -7.44 -14.84 2.23
N ASP A 148 -7.26 -13.76 1.46
CA ASP A 148 -6.09 -12.87 1.47
C ASP A 148 -6.35 -11.60 2.31
N PHE A 149 -7.08 -11.73 3.43
CA PHE A 149 -7.42 -10.57 4.26
C PHE A 149 -6.21 -10.02 5.02
N GLU A 150 -5.75 -8.84 4.59
CA GLU A 150 -4.62 -8.11 5.17
C GLU A 150 -5.05 -6.88 5.99
N GLY A 151 -6.12 -7.01 6.79
CA GLY A 151 -6.64 -5.90 7.60
C GLY A 151 -5.90 -5.64 8.91
N PHE A 152 -5.30 -6.69 9.51
CA PHE A 152 -4.56 -6.63 10.79
C PHE A 152 -5.28 -5.87 11.94
N PRO A 153 -6.56 -6.11 12.20
CA PRO A 153 -7.27 -5.46 13.30
C PRO A 153 -6.65 -5.83 14.65
N GLY A 154 -6.56 -4.87 15.57
CA GLY A 154 -6.01 -5.03 16.92
C GLY A 154 -4.49 -4.92 17.01
N HIS A 155 -3.81 -4.70 15.88
CA HIS A 155 -2.36 -4.48 15.84
C HIS A 155 -1.95 -3.00 15.98
N GLY A 156 -2.91 -2.08 16.06
CA GLY A 156 -2.64 -0.65 16.19
C GLY A 156 -2.15 0.01 14.90
N PHE A 157 -2.37 -0.63 13.74
CA PHE A 157 -2.01 -0.06 12.44
C PHE A 157 -3.10 0.82 11.85
N SER A 158 -4.35 0.67 12.28
CA SER A 158 -5.48 1.37 11.68
C SER A 158 -5.77 2.69 12.40
N LEU A 159 -5.74 3.79 11.65
CA LEU A 159 -6.21 5.12 12.10
C LEU A 159 -7.73 5.18 12.19
N LEU A 160 -8.41 4.41 11.36
CA LEU A 160 -9.87 4.39 11.23
C LEU A 160 -10.32 3.05 10.69
N TRP A 161 -11.35 2.47 11.31
CA TRP A 161 -12.18 1.42 10.72
C TRP A 161 -13.57 1.94 10.39
N ARG A 162 -14.06 1.54 9.22
CA ARG A 162 -15.45 1.75 8.79
C ARG A 162 -16.09 0.43 8.46
N ALA A 163 -17.34 0.28 8.87
CA ALA A 163 -18.15 -0.87 8.52
C ALA A 163 -19.51 -0.44 7.98
N VAL A 164 -20.06 -1.22 7.06
CA VAL A 164 -21.48 -1.19 6.71
C VAL A 164 -22.17 -2.28 7.53
N VAL A 165 -23.18 -1.89 8.30
CA VAL A 165 -24.02 -2.80 9.10
C VAL A 165 -25.48 -2.72 8.68
N ASP A 166 -26.23 -3.79 8.88
CA ASP A 166 -27.70 -3.80 8.79
C ASP A 166 -28.37 -3.35 10.10
N ALA A 167 -29.69 -3.57 10.22
CA ALA A 167 -30.48 -3.11 11.36
C ALA A 167 -30.24 -3.95 12.62
N GLU A 168 -29.87 -5.21 12.44
CA GLU A 168 -29.50 -6.17 13.46
C GLU A 168 -28.05 -5.95 13.94
N GLY A 169 -27.27 -5.22 13.14
CA GLY A 169 -25.91 -4.82 13.43
C GLY A 169 -24.88 -5.74 12.79
N ASP A 170 -25.28 -6.66 11.91
CA ASP A 170 -24.38 -7.61 11.25
C ASP A 170 -23.47 -6.90 10.24
N LEU A 171 -22.20 -7.32 10.18
CA LEU A 171 -21.24 -6.72 9.25
C LEU A 171 -21.55 -7.18 7.82
N LEU A 172 -21.67 -6.22 6.89
CA LEU A 172 -21.84 -6.49 5.46
C LEU A 172 -20.63 -6.06 4.64
N ALA A 173 -19.86 -5.11 5.15
CA ALA A 173 -18.58 -4.71 4.58
C ALA A 173 -17.73 -4.01 5.64
N VAL A 174 -16.40 -4.12 5.53
CA VAL A 174 -15.43 -3.41 6.37
C VAL A 174 -14.33 -2.80 5.51
N GLY A 175 -13.63 -1.80 6.02
CA GLY A 175 -12.42 -1.23 5.43
C GLY A 175 -11.75 -0.27 6.39
N SER A 176 -10.45 -0.06 6.22
CA SER A 176 -9.65 0.76 7.12
C SER A 176 -8.76 1.77 6.41
N LEU A 177 -8.24 2.73 7.19
CA LEU A 177 -7.05 3.50 6.86
C LEU A 177 -5.91 3.02 7.75
N HIS A 178 -4.92 2.33 7.17
CA HIS A 178 -3.66 2.03 7.84
C HIS A 178 -2.78 3.27 7.88
N GLU A 179 -2.05 3.46 8.97
CA GLU A 179 -0.99 4.47 9.09
C GLU A 179 0.29 3.94 8.45
N LEU A 180 0.84 4.69 7.48
CA LEU A 180 2.20 4.49 7.00
C LEU A 180 3.21 5.08 7.98
N ASP A 181 4.49 4.69 7.89
CA ASP A 181 5.56 5.27 8.72
C ASP A 181 5.64 6.81 8.67
N THR A 182 5.20 7.39 7.55
CA THR A 182 5.13 8.84 7.32
C THR A 182 3.97 9.53 8.03
N GLY A 183 3.08 8.77 8.67
CA GLY A 183 1.79 9.22 9.20
C GLY A 183 0.68 9.31 8.15
N MET A 184 0.97 9.02 6.87
CA MET A 184 -0.03 9.12 5.80
C MET A 184 -1.02 7.95 5.83
N PRO A 185 -2.32 8.20 5.55
CA PRO A 185 -3.32 7.14 5.46
C PRO A 185 -3.19 6.33 4.17
N HIS A 186 -3.31 5.02 4.33
CA HIS A 186 -3.34 4.03 3.25
C HIS A 186 -4.61 3.19 3.38
N LEU A 187 -5.50 3.23 2.40
CA LEU A 187 -6.70 2.40 2.43
C LEU A 187 -6.28 0.93 2.40
N SER A 188 -6.84 0.15 3.34
CA SER A 188 -6.50 -1.26 3.52
C SER A 188 -7.71 -2.03 4.06
N GLY A 189 -7.59 -3.35 4.15
CA GLY A 189 -8.58 -4.21 4.82
C GLY A 189 -9.99 -4.16 4.24
N LEU A 190 -10.16 -3.75 2.97
CA LEU A 190 -11.49 -3.59 2.38
C LEU A 190 -12.07 -4.94 1.98
N VAL A 191 -13.15 -5.35 2.65
CA VAL A 191 -13.83 -6.63 2.42
C VAL A 191 -15.34 -6.40 2.38
N VAL A 192 -16.02 -7.08 1.45
CA VAL A 192 -17.48 -7.11 1.37
C VAL A 192 -17.94 -8.56 1.54
N HIS A 193 -18.96 -8.76 2.38
CA HIS A 193 -19.61 -10.05 2.59
C HIS A 193 -19.94 -10.70 1.25
N ARG A 194 -19.58 -11.98 1.07
CA ARG A 194 -19.60 -12.66 -0.23
C ARG A 194 -20.97 -12.53 -0.94
N ASP A 195 -22.07 -12.73 -0.21
CA ASP A 195 -23.45 -12.66 -0.74
C ASP A 195 -23.98 -11.23 -0.96
N HIS A 196 -23.25 -10.21 -0.51
CA HIS A 196 -23.62 -8.79 -0.62
C HIS A 196 -22.72 -8.03 -1.61
N ARG A 197 -21.85 -8.72 -2.34
CA ARG A 197 -21.04 -8.16 -3.43
C ARG A 197 -21.92 -7.68 -4.58
N GLY A 198 -21.39 -6.77 -5.40
CA GLY A 198 -22.12 -6.18 -6.53
C GLY A 198 -23.23 -5.18 -6.14
N ARG A 199 -23.42 -4.92 -4.84
CA ARG A 199 -24.44 -3.98 -4.32
C ARG A 199 -23.90 -2.58 -3.98
N GLY A 200 -22.68 -2.27 -4.41
CA GLY A 200 -22.05 -0.96 -4.20
C GLY A 200 -21.44 -0.72 -2.81
N LEU A 201 -21.41 -1.72 -1.91
CA LEU A 201 -20.88 -1.55 -0.54
C LEU A 201 -19.38 -1.22 -0.51
N GLY A 202 -18.57 -1.87 -1.35
CA GLY A 202 -17.14 -1.55 -1.47
C GLY A 202 -16.91 -0.13 -1.99
N ARG A 203 -17.76 0.35 -2.91
CA ARG A 203 -17.75 1.74 -3.39
C ARG A 203 -18.10 2.72 -2.27
N LEU A 204 -19.13 2.41 -1.47
CA LEU A 204 -19.55 3.22 -0.34
C LEU A 204 -18.41 3.40 0.66
N LEU A 205 -17.77 2.30 1.09
CA LEU A 205 -16.65 2.37 2.04
C LEU A 205 -15.41 3.03 1.45
N THR A 206 -15.09 2.77 0.17
CA THR A 206 -13.96 3.44 -0.48
C THR A 206 -14.19 4.95 -0.48
N ILE A 207 -15.38 5.42 -0.87
CA ILE A 207 -15.71 6.86 -0.85
C ILE A 207 -15.58 7.45 0.55
N ASP A 208 -16.11 6.78 1.56
CA ASP A 208 -16.05 7.27 2.94
C ASP A 208 -14.60 7.39 3.44
N LEU A 209 -13.80 6.33 3.27
CA LEU A 209 -12.40 6.28 3.68
C LEU A 209 -11.53 7.26 2.88
N THR A 210 -11.73 7.36 1.56
CA THR A 210 -11.04 8.36 0.72
C THR A 210 -11.31 9.76 1.23
N ARG A 211 -12.56 10.10 1.54
CA ARG A 211 -12.92 11.43 2.04
C ARG A 211 -12.28 11.71 3.41
N ALA A 212 -12.31 10.74 4.32
CA ALA A 212 -11.64 10.87 5.63
C ALA A 212 -10.13 11.10 5.48
N ALA A 213 -9.46 10.35 4.59
CA ALA A 213 -8.04 10.55 4.29
C ALA A 213 -7.75 11.93 3.70
N LEU A 214 -8.59 12.42 2.77
CA LEU A 214 -8.42 13.74 2.16
C LEU A 214 -8.64 14.89 3.16
N GLU A 215 -9.63 14.77 4.05
CA GLU A 215 -9.92 15.78 5.07
C GLU A 215 -8.76 15.94 6.07
N GLY A 216 -8.08 14.84 6.43
CA GLY A 216 -6.93 14.89 7.33
C GLY A 216 -5.60 15.21 6.66
N TYR A 217 -5.37 14.71 5.43
CA TYR A 217 -4.03 14.60 4.85
C TYR A 217 -3.91 15.09 3.41
N GLY A 218 -5.01 15.50 2.77
CA GLY A 218 -5.02 16.02 1.39
C GLY A 218 -4.67 14.99 0.30
N THR A 219 -4.48 13.73 0.66
CA THR A 219 -4.23 12.62 -0.27
C THR A 219 -4.72 11.31 0.34
N ALA A 220 -5.27 10.45 -0.51
CA ALA A 220 -5.59 9.07 -0.19
C ALA A 220 -4.73 8.14 -1.06
N THR A 221 -4.13 7.12 -0.45
CA THR A 221 -3.32 6.11 -1.15
C THR A 221 -3.90 4.71 -0.94
N LEU A 222 -3.62 3.79 -1.85
CA LEU A 222 -3.95 2.37 -1.69
C LEU A 222 -3.02 1.48 -2.52
N GLY A 223 -2.89 0.22 -2.10
CA GLY A 223 -2.35 -0.88 -2.88
C GLY A 223 -3.46 -1.83 -3.30
N VAL A 224 -3.38 -2.37 -4.51
CA VAL A 224 -4.35 -3.35 -5.00
C VAL A 224 -3.63 -4.42 -5.80
N PHE A 225 -3.99 -5.70 -5.62
CA PHE A 225 -3.43 -6.77 -6.44
C PHE A 225 -3.67 -6.50 -7.94
N HIS A 226 -2.64 -6.76 -8.74
CA HIS A 226 -2.60 -6.38 -10.14
C HIS A 226 -3.74 -7.01 -10.99
N ASP A 227 -4.17 -8.21 -10.61
CA ASP A 227 -5.24 -8.97 -11.25
C ASP A 227 -6.64 -8.69 -10.68
N ASN A 228 -6.76 -7.84 -9.65
CA ASN A 228 -8.05 -7.41 -9.11
C ASN A 228 -8.65 -6.29 -9.97
N HIS A 229 -8.91 -6.61 -11.24
CA HIS A 229 -9.48 -5.70 -12.22
C HIS A 229 -10.80 -5.04 -11.79
N PRO A 230 -11.73 -5.73 -11.08
CA PRO A 230 -12.93 -5.08 -10.57
C PRO A 230 -12.64 -3.94 -9.57
N ALA A 231 -11.69 -4.15 -8.64
CA ALA A 231 -11.30 -3.13 -7.68
C ALA A 231 -10.56 -1.97 -8.36
N ILE A 232 -9.63 -2.28 -9.28
CA ILE A 232 -8.92 -1.26 -10.07
C ILE A 232 -9.91 -0.37 -10.84
N GLY A 233 -10.89 -0.97 -11.52
CA GLY A 233 -11.94 -0.22 -12.23
C GLY A 233 -12.77 0.66 -11.30
N LEU A 234 -13.11 0.16 -10.10
CA LEU A 234 -13.75 0.96 -9.06
C LEU A 234 -12.89 2.16 -8.66
N TYR A 235 -11.62 1.95 -8.30
CA TYR A 235 -10.73 3.02 -7.85
C TYR A 235 -10.54 4.09 -8.93
N HIS A 236 -10.32 3.70 -10.18
CA HIS A 236 -10.25 4.63 -11.30
C HIS A 236 -11.55 5.43 -11.48
N SER A 237 -12.73 4.79 -11.32
CA SER A 237 -14.02 5.49 -11.37
C SER A 237 -14.22 6.51 -10.24
N LEU A 238 -13.43 6.42 -9.17
CA LEU A 238 -13.41 7.33 -8.03
C LEU A 238 -12.30 8.39 -8.12
N GLY A 239 -11.54 8.42 -9.21
CA GLY A 239 -10.49 9.41 -9.45
C GLY A 239 -9.12 9.02 -8.91
N TYR A 240 -8.89 7.75 -8.59
CA TYR A 240 -7.54 7.25 -8.33
C TYR A 240 -6.75 7.09 -9.61
N VAL A 241 -5.45 7.38 -9.54
CA VAL A 241 -4.48 7.19 -10.61
C VAL A 241 -3.49 6.10 -10.20
N THR A 242 -3.22 5.17 -11.09
CA THR A 242 -2.13 4.19 -10.92
C THR A 242 -0.79 4.87 -11.20
N HIS A 243 0.08 4.94 -10.20
CA HIS A 243 1.42 5.53 -10.35
C HIS A 243 2.46 4.48 -10.67
N HIS A 244 2.36 3.32 -10.01
CA HIS A 244 3.32 2.24 -10.18
C HIS A 244 2.60 0.89 -10.28
N ARG A 245 3.20 0.00 -11.06
CA ARG A 245 2.87 -1.42 -11.10
C ARG A 245 4.09 -2.18 -10.66
N PHE A 246 3.98 -2.82 -9.50
CA PHE A 246 5.09 -3.44 -8.83
C PHE A 246 5.07 -4.95 -8.95
N HIS A 247 6.26 -5.51 -8.98
CA HIS A 247 6.52 -6.90 -8.69
C HIS A 247 7.36 -6.97 -7.41
N THR A 248 6.73 -7.34 -6.31
CA THR A 248 7.39 -7.44 -5.02
C THR A 248 7.93 -8.84 -4.82
N ARG A 249 9.11 -8.90 -4.22
CA ARG A 249 9.76 -10.12 -3.76
C ARG A 249 10.00 -9.99 -2.28
N ASP A 250 9.47 -10.95 -1.53
CA ASP A 250 9.79 -11.13 -0.13
C ASP A 250 11.03 -12.01 -0.06
N PHE A 251 11.93 -11.69 0.85
CA PHE A 251 13.15 -12.45 1.05
C PHE A 251 13.59 -12.47 2.50
N VAL A 252 14.32 -13.53 2.84
CA VAL A 252 14.92 -13.75 4.16
C VAL A 252 16.43 -13.81 4.03
N ARG A 253 17.14 -13.50 5.11
CA ARG A 253 18.57 -13.78 5.19
C ARG A 253 18.80 -15.29 5.30
N ALA A 254 19.70 -15.81 4.47
CA ALA A 254 20.10 -17.21 4.40
C ALA A 254 21.25 -17.55 5.35
#